data_AF-A0A2D7KS45-F1
#
_entry.id   AF-A0A2D7KS45-F1
#
_cell.length_a   1.000
_cell.length_b   1.000
_cell.length_c   1.000
_cell.angle_alpha   90.00
_cell.angle_beta   90.00
_cell.angle_gamma   90.00
#
_symmetry.space_group_name_H-M   'P 1'
#
loop_
_entity.id
_entity.type
_entity.pdbx_description
1 polymer ?
#
loop_
_entity_poly.entity_id
_entity_poly.type
_entity_poly.pdbx_seq_one_letter_code
_entity_poly.pdbx_strand_id
1 'polypeptide(L)'
;MVDTTNTQEENTGSIEDIAKSLLVPDETAPQEEVKEETSQEPVEASGEQEEAVEEVQAESNEEETQDQEVQEQPEEELYTVKADGKEIQVPLKDLLRSYAGNSHIQAKMREQSDFQKKMEAEANALSNQRKDLQTKLDAVEKNYKSQEMKRPPMELLQTDPIKYMEEIEKFNIHKEEMENLQAERQKLALQENEKAEQQRVAYLQEQGQALVEYIPDLKDAEKADSIKKSMVQTAVQYGFTESDINSIQDARALKLLHDVMLFNQAKSAKDGNVQKSNPRPFIQTGAKQSPSANQTKQREKAFQNMKQSGSVEDVARWIAQGE
;
A
#
# COMPACT_ATOMS: atom_id res chain seq x y z
N MET A 1 -12.44 -35.57 -27.17
CA MET A 1 -12.49 -35.10 -25.77
C MET A 1 -11.08 -34.62 -25.46
N VAL A 2 -10.87 -33.33 -25.58
CA VAL A 2 -9.59 -32.70 -25.26
C VAL A 2 -9.87 -31.95 -23.96
N ASP A 3 -9.30 -32.44 -22.86
CA ASP A 3 -9.42 -31.82 -21.55
C ASP A 3 -8.73 -30.46 -21.60
N THR A 4 -9.52 -29.41 -21.78
CA THR A 4 -9.12 -28.05 -21.46
C THR A 4 -9.23 -27.91 -19.96
N THR A 5 -8.13 -28.13 -19.25
CA THR A 5 -7.96 -27.63 -17.89
C THR A 5 -7.97 -26.11 -17.94
N ASN A 6 -9.18 -25.57 -17.81
CA ASN A 6 -9.46 -24.19 -17.49
C ASN A 6 -8.84 -23.90 -16.13
N THR A 7 -7.57 -23.49 -16.12
CA THR A 7 -6.96 -22.82 -14.98
C THR A 7 -7.72 -21.52 -14.79
N GLN A 8 -8.76 -21.56 -13.96
CA GLN A 8 -9.30 -20.35 -13.36
C GLN A 8 -8.17 -19.80 -12.51
N GLU A 9 -7.56 -18.72 -12.99
CA GLU A 9 -6.88 -17.77 -12.11
C GLU A 9 -7.93 -17.32 -11.11
N GLU A 10 -7.85 -17.89 -9.91
CA GLU A 10 -8.52 -17.42 -8.72
C GLU A 10 -8.24 -15.92 -8.63
N ASN A 11 -9.28 -15.13 -8.83
CA ASN A 11 -9.30 -13.69 -8.67
C ASN A 11 -9.16 -13.40 -7.16
N THR A 12 -7.98 -13.66 -6.61
CA THR A 12 -7.65 -13.45 -5.19
C THR A 12 -7.45 -11.96 -4.98
N GLY A 13 -8.58 -11.30 -4.74
CA GLY A 13 -8.76 -9.89 -5.00
C GLY A 13 -7.95 -8.93 -4.13
N SER A 14 -7.73 -7.76 -4.71
CA SER A 14 -7.60 -6.42 -4.14
C SER A 14 -6.79 -6.27 -2.86
N ILE A 15 -7.14 -6.89 -1.74
CA ILE A 15 -6.31 -6.85 -0.51
C ILE A 15 -5.00 -7.58 -0.75
N GLU A 16 -5.03 -8.71 -1.45
CA GLU A 16 -3.81 -9.39 -1.87
C GLU A 16 -3.07 -8.61 -2.95
N ASP A 17 -3.77 -7.95 -3.87
CA ASP A 17 -3.13 -7.12 -4.91
C ASP A 17 -2.51 -5.85 -4.34
N ILE A 18 -3.17 -5.22 -3.35
CA ILE A 18 -2.65 -4.13 -2.54
C ILE A 18 -1.44 -4.64 -1.74
N ALA A 19 -1.55 -5.80 -1.08
CA ALA A 19 -0.43 -6.38 -0.34
C ALA A 19 0.76 -6.77 -1.23
N LYS A 20 0.51 -7.30 -2.44
CA LYS A 20 1.53 -7.59 -3.46
C LYS A 20 2.15 -6.29 -3.97
N SER A 21 1.37 -5.26 -4.23
CA SER A 21 1.86 -3.93 -4.61
C SER A 21 2.73 -3.29 -3.51
N LEU A 22 2.52 -3.65 -2.25
CA LEU A 22 3.34 -3.23 -1.11
C LEU A 22 4.61 -4.07 -0.95
N LEU A 23 4.64 -5.29 -1.50
CA LEU A 23 5.76 -6.22 -1.45
C LEU A 23 6.69 -6.13 -2.67
N VAL A 24 6.34 -5.38 -3.72
CA VAL A 24 7.28 -5.08 -4.81
C VAL A 24 8.35 -4.14 -4.25
N PRO A 25 9.60 -4.60 -4.05
CA PRO A 25 10.67 -3.71 -3.63
C PRO A 25 10.89 -2.65 -4.71
N ASP A 26 11.14 -1.42 -4.27
CA ASP A 26 11.69 -0.35 -5.09
C ASP A 26 13.08 -0.79 -5.59
N GLU A 27 13.10 -1.50 -6.71
CA GLU A 27 14.34 -1.96 -7.35
C GLU A 27 14.77 -0.92 -8.39
N THR A 28 15.13 0.27 -7.89
CA THR A 28 16.04 1.18 -8.59
C THR A 28 17.37 1.23 -7.85
N ALA A 29 18.05 0.08 -7.79
CA ALA A 29 19.48 -0.02 -7.53
C ALA A 29 20.07 -0.98 -8.57
N PRO A 30 21.00 -0.54 -9.43
CA PRO A 30 21.53 -1.38 -10.50
C PRO A 30 22.41 -2.48 -9.89
N GLN A 31 21.92 -3.72 -9.93
CA GLN A 31 22.74 -4.89 -9.65
C GLN A 31 23.34 -5.41 -10.95
N GLU A 32 24.66 -5.35 -10.96
CA GLU A 32 25.60 -6.00 -11.85
C GLU A 32 25.33 -7.51 -11.89
N GLU A 33 24.80 -8.02 -13.01
CA GLU A 33 24.80 -9.46 -13.29
C GLU A 33 25.78 -9.78 -14.42
N VAL A 34 26.85 -10.44 -14.00
CA VAL A 34 27.89 -11.06 -14.81
C VAL A 34 27.27 -12.18 -15.64
N LYS A 35 27.41 -12.12 -16.96
CA LYS A 35 27.13 -13.27 -17.84
C LYS A 35 28.25 -13.45 -18.85
N GLU A 36 29.04 -14.48 -18.59
CA GLU A 36 30.10 -15.03 -19.42
C GLU A 36 29.47 -15.89 -20.53
N GLU A 37 29.59 -15.48 -21.80
CA GLU A 37 29.61 -16.44 -22.91
C GLU A 37 30.40 -15.91 -24.12
N THR A 38 31.38 -16.71 -24.48
CA THR A 38 32.41 -16.56 -25.52
C THR A 38 31.86 -16.24 -26.91
N SER A 39 32.40 -15.21 -27.56
CA SER A 39 32.45 -15.13 -29.03
C SER A 39 33.62 -14.25 -29.50
N GLN A 40 34.13 -14.58 -30.67
CA GLN A 40 35.47 -14.30 -31.19
C GLN A 40 35.70 -12.83 -31.59
N GLU A 41 36.87 -12.29 -31.24
CA GLU A 41 37.56 -11.17 -31.92
C GLU A 41 37.82 -11.50 -33.41
N PRO A 42 38.09 -10.53 -34.33
CA PRO A 42 38.77 -9.24 -34.06
C PRO A 42 38.23 -8.02 -34.85
N VAL A 43 38.50 -6.79 -34.38
CA VAL A 43 39.06 -5.68 -35.21
C VAL A 43 39.36 -4.39 -34.42
N GLU A 44 40.61 -3.95 -34.55
CA GLU A 44 41.15 -2.58 -34.70
C GLU A 44 40.88 -1.43 -33.69
N ALA A 45 41.92 -1.15 -32.90
CA ALA A 45 42.75 0.06 -32.91
C ALA A 45 42.13 1.45 -33.21
N SER A 46 41.96 2.25 -32.16
CA SER A 46 42.16 3.72 -32.06
C SER A 46 41.85 4.09 -30.61
N GLY A 47 42.60 4.89 -29.86
CA GLY A 47 43.60 5.91 -30.12
C GLY A 47 43.57 6.79 -28.87
N GLU A 48 44.72 7.26 -28.42
CA GLU A 48 45.02 7.97 -27.16
C GLU A 48 43.98 8.97 -26.64
N GLN A 49 43.85 9.08 -25.31
CA GLN A 49 44.35 10.25 -24.57
C GLN A 49 44.22 10.09 -23.05
N GLU A 50 45.38 10.13 -22.40
CA GLU A 50 45.58 10.36 -20.97
C GLU A 50 45.23 11.82 -20.63
N GLU A 51 44.47 12.05 -19.56
CA GLU A 51 44.54 13.31 -18.82
C GLU A 51 44.48 13.02 -17.32
N ALA A 52 45.61 13.25 -16.68
CA ALA A 52 45.84 13.11 -15.26
C ALA A 52 45.13 14.24 -14.49
N VAL A 53 44.36 13.89 -13.47
CA VAL A 53 43.89 14.84 -12.45
C VAL A 53 44.65 14.61 -11.15
N GLU A 54 45.44 15.64 -10.84
CA GLU A 54 46.38 15.80 -9.75
C GLU A 54 45.66 15.91 -8.40
N GLU A 55 45.97 14.98 -7.50
CA GLU A 55 45.53 14.94 -6.12
C GLU A 55 46.41 15.89 -5.29
N VAL A 56 45.91 17.10 -4.99
CA VAL A 56 46.57 18.02 -4.06
C VAL A 56 46.24 17.66 -2.62
N GLN A 57 47.12 16.84 -2.05
CA GLN A 57 47.28 16.60 -0.63
C GLN A 57 48.03 17.78 -0.01
N ALA A 58 47.34 18.59 0.81
CA ALA A 58 47.98 19.61 1.65
C ALA A 58 48.06 19.09 3.09
N GLU A 59 49.26 18.65 3.47
CA GLU A 59 49.68 18.46 4.84
C GLU A 59 49.69 19.80 5.60
N SER A 60 49.29 19.77 6.87
CA SER A 60 50.21 19.95 7.99
C SER A 60 49.46 20.54 9.20
N ASN A 61 49.48 19.76 10.28
CA ASN A 61 49.01 20.13 11.59
C ASN A 61 50.25 20.51 12.41
N GLU A 62 50.46 21.81 12.63
CA GLU A 62 51.41 22.32 13.62
C GLU A 62 50.69 23.34 14.52
N GLU A 63 50.75 23.06 15.83
CA GLU A 63 50.30 23.93 16.91
C GLU A 63 51.18 25.18 16.97
N GLU A 64 50.57 26.37 16.89
CA GLU A 64 51.16 27.57 17.47
C GLU A 64 50.06 28.49 18.02
N THR A 65 50.13 28.71 19.33
CA THR A 65 49.31 29.65 20.10
C THR A 65 49.80 31.08 19.89
N GLN A 66 48.98 31.99 19.34
CA GLN A 66 49.04 33.41 19.73
C GLN A 66 47.81 34.25 19.31
N ASP A 67 47.35 35.02 20.29
CA ASP A 67 46.60 36.28 20.25
C ASP A 67 45.15 36.34 19.71
N GLN A 68 44.25 36.67 20.64
CA GLN A 68 42.89 37.10 20.42
C GLN A 68 42.88 38.53 19.83
N GLU A 69 42.73 38.63 18.51
CA GLU A 69 42.14 39.83 17.90
C GLU A 69 40.62 39.63 17.79
N VAL A 70 39.89 40.42 18.55
CA VAL A 70 38.44 40.55 18.45
C VAL A 70 38.13 41.26 17.13
N GLN A 71 37.84 40.49 16.08
CA GLN A 71 37.20 41.04 14.88
C GLN A 71 35.79 41.51 15.25
N GLU A 72 35.60 42.82 15.18
CA GLU A 72 34.32 43.50 15.31
C GLU A 72 33.39 42.99 14.20
N GLN A 73 32.43 42.13 14.55
CA GLN A 73 31.41 41.67 13.61
C GLN A 73 30.55 42.87 13.21
N PRO A 74 30.20 43.05 11.91
CA PRO A 74 29.30 44.12 11.52
C PRO A 74 27.95 43.91 12.23
N GLU A 75 27.45 44.93 12.92
CA GLU A 75 26.10 44.92 13.49
C GLU A 75 25.10 44.58 12.38
N GLU A 76 24.50 43.39 12.43
CA GLU A 76 23.47 43.01 11.48
C GLU A 76 22.25 43.90 11.72
N GLU A 77 22.00 44.87 10.83
CA GLU A 77 20.81 45.71 10.88
C GLU A 77 19.56 44.82 10.89
N LEU A 78 18.83 44.87 12.01
CA LEU A 78 17.59 44.13 12.22
C LEU A 78 16.40 44.97 11.73
N TYR A 79 15.55 44.36 10.90
CA TYR A 79 14.37 44.99 10.33
C TYR A 79 13.11 44.37 10.95
N THR A 80 12.18 45.21 11.40
CA THR A 80 10.87 44.75 11.92
C THR A 80 9.94 44.42 10.75
N VAL A 81 9.60 43.13 10.61
CA VAL A 81 8.67 42.62 9.59
C VAL A 81 7.45 42.03 10.28
N LYS A 82 6.27 42.24 9.69
CA LYS A 82 5.03 41.60 10.16
C LYS A 82 4.85 40.25 9.45
N ALA A 83 4.98 39.16 10.20
CA ALA A 83 4.63 37.82 9.75
C ALA A 83 3.47 37.30 10.63
N ASP A 84 2.39 36.82 10.01
CA ASP A 84 1.19 36.31 10.70
C ASP A 84 0.65 37.22 11.82
N GLY A 85 0.67 38.53 11.59
CA GLY A 85 0.13 39.53 12.52
C GLY A 85 1.00 39.84 13.74
N LYS A 86 2.21 39.26 13.84
CA LYS A 86 3.20 39.57 14.90
C LYS A 86 4.42 40.28 14.33
N GLU A 87 4.92 41.28 15.04
CA GLU A 87 6.13 42.04 14.67
C GLU A 87 7.37 41.26 15.11
N ILE A 88 8.21 40.86 14.15
CA ILE A 88 9.43 40.08 14.36
C ILE A 88 10.61 40.85 13.76
N GLN A 89 11.71 40.95 14.51
CA GLN A 89 12.94 41.55 14.02
C GLN A 89 13.80 40.50 13.34
N VAL A 90 14.12 40.70 12.06
CA VAL A 90 14.85 39.77 11.20
C VAL A 90 15.95 40.53 10.46
N PRO A 91 17.18 39.99 10.34
CA PRO A 91 18.24 40.65 9.60
C PRO A 91 17.92 40.72 8.10
N LEU A 92 18.41 41.76 7.41
CA LEU A 92 18.12 42.00 5.99
C LEU A 92 18.45 40.79 5.09
N LYS A 93 19.53 40.06 5.41
CA LYS A 93 19.98 38.86 4.67
C LYS A 93 18.92 37.76 4.61
N ASP A 94 18.20 37.54 5.71
CA ASP A 94 17.18 36.48 5.81
C ASP A 94 15.88 36.89 5.11
N LEU A 95 15.59 38.20 5.08
CA LEU A 95 14.46 38.78 4.36
C LEU A 95 14.67 38.65 2.84
N LEU A 96 15.87 38.96 2.36
CA LEU A 96 16.23 38.79 0.95
C LEU A 96 16.21 37.31 0.53
N ARG A 97 16.78 36.42 1.37
CA ARG A 97 16.79 34.97 1.13
C ARG A 97 15.38 34.38 1.10
N SER A 98 14.50 34.78 2.03
CA SER A 98 13.12 34.31 2.06
C SER A 98 12.29 34.84 0.89
N TYR A 99 12.48 36.09 0.47
CA TYR A 99 11.82 36.65 -0.72
C TYR A 99 12.28 35.95 -2.01
N ALA A 100 13.59 35.72 -2.17
CA ALA A 100 14.16 34.97 -3.29
C ALA A 100 13.65 33.51 -3.30
N GLY A 101 13.61 32.84 -2.14
CA GLY A 101 13.06 31.49 -2.00
C GLY A 101 11.56 31.42 -2.31
N ASN A 102 10.76 32.33 -1.76
CA ASN A 102 9.32 32.36 -1.95
C ASN A 102 8.93 32.67 -3.40
N SER A 103 9.63 33.62 -4.05
CA SER A 103 9.41 33.92 -5.46
C SER A 103 9.79 32.75 -6.37
N HIS A 104 10.89 32.04 -6.08
CA HIS A 104 11.28 30.83 -6.79
C HIS A 104 10.26 29.69 -6.61
N ILE A 105 9.79 29.45 -5.38
CA ILE A 105 8.76 28.44 -5.09
C ILE A 105 7.46 28.80 -5.80
N GLN A 106 7.03 30.06 -5.76
CA GLN A 106 5.83 30.52 -6.48
C GLN A 106 5.99 30.36 -7.99
N ALA A 107 7.16 30.69 -8.56
CA ALA A 107 7.43 30.50 -9.98
C ALA A 107 7.37 29.01 -10.36
N LYS A 108 8.00 28.13 -9.58
CA LYS A 108 7.98 26.68 -9.78
C LYS A 108 6.57 26.11 -9.64
N MET A 109 5.77 26.59 -8.69
CA MET A 109 4.36 26.19 -8.55
C MET A 109 3.51 26.63 -9.74
N ARG A 110 3.74 27.83 -10.29
CA ARG A 110 3.08 28.28 -11.53
C ARG A 110 3.49 27.41 -12.71
N GLU A 111 4.78 27.14 -12.87
CA GLU A 111 5.29 26.27 -13.93
C GLU A 111 4.71 24.86 -13.83
N GLN A 112 4.67 24.27 -12.63
CA GLN A 112 4.05 22.97 -12.40
C GLN A 112 2.55 22.98 -12.69
N SER A 113 1.83 24.03 -12.28
CA SER A 113 0.40 24.16 -12.58
C SER A 113 0.15 24.31 -14.08
N ASP A 114 0.96 25.10 -14.77
CA ASP A 114 0.85 25.30 -16.22
C ASP A 114 1.23 24.03 -16.98
N PHE A 115 2.23 23.28 -16.50
CA PHE A 115 2.57 21.97 -17.02
C PHE A 115 1.43 20.96 -16.83
N GLN A 116 0.86 20.87 -15.63
CA GLN A 116 -0.29 20.00 -15.36
C GLN A 116 -1.48 20.32 -16.25
N LYS A 117 -1.83 21.61 -16.41
CA LYS A 117 -2.91 22.05 -17.31
C LYS A 117 -2.64 21.66 -18.76
N LYS A 118 -1.40 21.77 -19.23
CA LYS A 118 -1.03 21.35 -20.60
C LYS A 118 -1.17 19.85 -20.77
N MET A 119 -0.66 19.06 -19.81
CA MET A 119 -0.78 17.60 -19.82
C MET A 119 -2.24 17.14 -19.77
N GLU A 120 -3.06 17.78 -18.92
CA GLU A 120 -4.49 17.49 -18.82
C GLU A 120 -5.22 17.87 -20.12
N ALA A 121 -4.92 19.02 -20.72
CA ALA A 121 -5.50 19.44 -21.99
C ALA A 121 -5.15 18.45 -23.11
N GLU A 122 -3.90 17.99 -23.19
CA GLU A 122 -3.46 16.99 -24.16
C GLU A 122 -4.12 15.63 -23.93
N ALA A 123 -4.19 15.17 -22.68
CA ALA A 123 -4.86 13.92 -22.31
C ALA A 123 -6.36 13.96 -22.66
N ASN A 124 -7.03 15.09 -22.41
CA ASN A 124 -8.42 15.30 -22.77
C ASN A 124 -8.62 15.35 -24.29
N ALA A 125 -7.73 16.03 -25.02
CA ALA A 125 -7.74 16.05 -26.49
C ALA A 125 -7.59 14.63 -27.07
N LEU A 126 -6.65 13.85 -26.55
CA LEU A 126 -6.44 12.46 -26.96
C LEU A 126 -7.64 11.57 -26.62
N SER A 127 -8.24 11.75 -25.44
CA SER A 127 -9.47 11.03 -25.07
C SER A 127 -10.62 11.35 -26.02
N ASN A 128 -10.80 12.63 -26.37
CA ASN A 128 -11.84 13.05 -27.30
C ASN A 128 -11.59 12.52 -28.72
N GLN A 129 -10.35 12.53 -29.20
CA GLN A 129 -9.98 11.92 -30.48
C GLN A 129 -10.32 10.43 -30.50
N ARG A 130 -10.03 9.68 -29.43
CA ARG A 130 -10.38 8.26 -29.33
C ARG A 130 -11.89 8.01 -29.38
N LYS A 131 -12.68 8.80 -28.65
CA LYS A 131 -14.16 8.71 -28.67
C LYS A 131 -14.73 9.04 -30.07
N ASP A 132 -14.16 10.03 -30.74
CA ASP A 132 -14.54 10.38 -32.12
C ASP A 132 -14.19 9.25 -33.10
N LEU A 133 -13.00 8.66 -32.97
CA LEU A 133 -12.60 7.49 -33.76
C LEU A 133 -13.54 6.30 -33.55
N GLN A 134 -13.89 5.96 -32.30
CA GLN A 134 -14.87 4.92 -32.01
C GLN A 134 -16.23 5.20 -32.64
N THR A 135 -16.74 6.43 -32.50
CA THR A 135 -18.03 6.82 -33.07
C THR A 135 -18.02 6.71 -34.61
N LYS A 136 -16.90 7.08 -35.25
CA LYS A 136 -16.72 6.95 -36.69
C LYS A 136 -16.64 5.48 -37.12
N LEU A 137 -15.88 4.65 -36.41
CA LEU A 137 -15.79 3.21 -36.68
C LEU A 137 -17.16 2.54 -36.55
N ASP A 138 -17.94 2.88 -35.52
CA ASP A 138 -19.30 2.37 -35.33
C ASP A 138 -20.24 2.80 -36.46
N ALA A 139 -20.14 4.06 -36.90
CA ALA A 139 -20.93 4.57 -38.02
C ALA A 139 -20.59 3.89 -39.35
N VAL A 140 -19.29 3.66 -39.60
CA VAL A 140 -18.79 2.92 -40.76
C VAL A 140 -19.30 1.47 -40.70
N GLU A 141 -19.13 0.78 -39.56
CA GLU A 141 -19.58 -0.61 -39.40
C GLU A 141 -21.09 -0.74 -39.65
N LYS A 142 -21.88 0.19 -39.12
CA LYS A 142 -23.32 0.21 -39.36
C LYS A 142 -23.66 0.42 -40.83
N ASN A 143 -22.94 1.30 -41.52
CA ASN A 143 -23.13 1.53 -42.94
C ASN A 143 -22.80 0.27 -43.76
N TYR A 144 -21.66 -0.37 -43.49
CA TYR A 144 -21.27 -1.59 -44.17
C TYR A 144 -22.24 -2.75 -43.91
N LYS A 145 -22.67 -2.95 -42.66
CA LYS A 145 -23.70 -3.95 -42.31
C LYS A 145 -25.03 -3.70 -43.02
N SER A 146 -25.40 -2.43 -43.25
CA SER A 146 -26.61 -2.11 -44.01
C SER A 146 -26.50 -2.41 -45.51
N GLN A 147 -25.28 -2.51 -46.03
CA GLN A 147 -24.96 -2.83 -47.42
C GLN A 147 -24.62 -4.32 -47.63
N GLU A 148 -25.01 -5.20 -46.71
CA GLU A 148 -24.64 -6.62 -46.71
C GLU A 148 -24.76 -7.25 -48.11
N MET A 149 -23.62 -7.37 -48.79
CA MET A 149 -23.57 -7.92 -50.13
C MET A 149 -23.70 -9.43 -50.04
N LYS A 150 -24.72 -9.99 -50.67
CA LYS A 150 -24.87 -11.44 -50.77
C LYS A 150 -23.89 -11.98 -51.79
N ARG A 151 -23.29 -13.13 -51.48
CA ARG A 151 -22.43 -13.84 -52.43
C ARG A 151 -23.23 -14.13 -53.72
N PRO A 152 -22.67 -13.84 -54.92
CA PRO A 152 -23.37 -14.12 -56.17
C PRO A 152 -23.59 -15.64 -56.36
N PRO A 153 -24.76 -16.04 -56.92
CA PRO A 153 -25.05 -17.44 -57.17
C PRO A 153 -24.11 -18.03 -58.23
N MET A 154 -23.68 -19.28 -58.04
CA MET A 154 -22.78 -19.98 -58.97
C MET A 154 -23.39 -20.16 -60.38
N GLU A 155 -24.72 -20.09 -60.50
CA GLU A 155 -25.45 -20.18 -61.78
C GLU A 155 -25.13 -19.00 -62.74
N LEU A 156 -24.72 -17.85 -62.20
CA LEU A 156 -24.25 -16.71 -63.00
C LEU A 156 -22.98 -17.04 -63.78
N LEU A 157 -22.14 -17.95 -63.27
CA LEU A 157 -20.93 -18.38 -63.97
C LEU A 157 -21.24 -19.08 -65.31
N GLN A 158 -22.38 -19.77 -65.40
CA GLN A 158 -22.81 -20.49 -66.60
C GLN A 158 -23.54 -19.59 -67.61
N THR A 159 -24.19 -18.53 -67.12
CA THR A 159 -25.03 -17.63 -67.93
C THR A 159 -24.29 -16.37 -68.37
N ASP A 160 -23.48 -15.78 -67.49
CA ASP A 160 -22.65 -14.61 -67.76
C ASP A 160 -21.38 -14.61 -66.86
N PRO A 161 -20.28 -15.23 -67.31
CA PRO A 161 -19.07 -15.36 -66.51
C PRO A 161 -18.40 -14.01 -66.20
N ILE A 162 -18.59 -12.99 -67.05
CA ILE A 162 -18.00 -11.66 -66.82
C ILE A 162 -18.73 -10.98 -65.66
N LYS A 163 -20.06 -10.99 -65.69
CA LYS A 163 -20.88 -10.43 -64.61
C LYS A 163 -20.65 -11.12 -63.27
N TYR A 164 -20.52 -12.45 -63.26
CA TYR A 164 -20.16 -13.20 -62.05
C TYR A 164 -18.83 -12.73 -61.46
N MET A 165 -17.79 -12.53 -62.29
CA MET A 165 -16.48 -12.08 -61.83
C MET A 165 -16.52 -10.67 -61.24
N GLU A 166 -17.29 -9.75 -61.83
CA GLU A 166 -17.48 -8.42 -61.27
C GLU A 166 -18.22 -8.45 -59.91
N GLU A 167 -19.26 -9.28 -59.79
CA GLU A 167 -20.04 -9.38 -58.55
C GLU A 167 -19.28 -10.09 -57.43
N ILE A 168 -18.50 -11.13 -57.74
CA ILE A 168 -17.67 -11.81 -56.74
C ILE A 168 -16.52 -10.93 -56.28
N GLU A 169 -15.92 -10.13 -57.17
CA GLU A 169 -14.87 -9.19 -56.81
C GLU A 169 -15.41 -8.10 -55.88
N LYS A 170 -16.58 -7.52 -56.19
CA LYS A 170 -17.26 -6.57 -55.30
C LYS A 170 -17.56 -7.17 -53.92
N PHE A 171 -18.02 -8.42 -53.90
CA PHE A 171 -18.25 -9.15 -52.66
C PHE A 171 -16.95 -9.37 -51.87
N ASN A 172 -15.86 -9.76 -52.54
CA ASN A 172 -14.57 -9.99 -51.90
C ASN A 172 -13.99 -8.69 -51.32
N ILE A 173 -14.03 -7.58 -52.07
CA ILE A 173 -13.60 -6.26 -51.59
C ILE A 173 -14.42 -5.85 -50.36
N HIS A 174 -15.75 -5.97 -50.42
CA HIS A 174 -16.62 -5.63 -49.29
C HIS A 174 -16.31 -6.51 -48.06
N LYS A 175 -16.03 -7.79 -48.28
CA LYS A 175 -15.66 -8.72 -47.21
C LYS A 175 -14.32 -8.35 -46.59
N GLU A 176 -13.32 -8.04 -47.40
CA GLU A 176 -11.98 -7.62 -46.94
C GLU A 176 -12.06 -6.32 -46.14
N GLU A 177 -12.82 -5.32 -46.62
CA GLU A 177 -13.06 -4.07 -45.90
C GLU A 177 -13.70 -4.30 -44.52
N MET A 178 -14.66 -5.23 -44.45
CA MET A 178 -15.28 -5.62 -43.17
C MET A 178 -14.36 -6.36 -42.23
N GLU A 179 -13.51 -7.26 -42.74
CA GLU A 179 -12.50 -7.96 -41.94
C GLU A 179 -11.46 -6.97 -41.38
N ASN A 180 -11.00 -6.02 -42.20
CA ASN A 180 -10.08 -4.96 -41.78
C ASN A 180 -10.69 -4.07 -40.69
N LEU A 181 -11.95 -3.66 -40.85
CA LEU A 181 -12.66 -2.85 -39.86
C LEU A 181 -12.80 -3.59 -38.52
N GLN A 182 -13.13 -4.89 -38.55
CA GLN A 182 -13.21 -5.71 -37.35
C GLN A 182 -11.86 -5.86 -36.66
N ALA A 183 -10.78 -6.05 -37.42
CA ALA A 183 -9.43 -6.12 -36.88
C ALA A 183 -9.02 -4.79 -36.20
N GLU A 184 -9.32 -3.64 -36.82
CA GLU A 184 -9.05 -2.33 -36.22
C GLU A 184 -9.84 -2.12 -34.92
N ARG A 185 -11.11 -2.52 -34.88
CA ARG A 185 -11.94 -2.46 -33.66
C ARG A 185 -11.38 -3.34 -32.54
N GLN A 186 -10.98 -4.57 -32.87
CA GLN A 186 -10.37 -5.48 -31.90
C GLN A 186 -9.07 -4.90 -31.34
N LYS A 187 -8.22 -4.34 -32.20
CA LYS A 187 -6.97 -3.67 -31.78
C LYS A 187 -7.25 -2.51 -30.82
N LEU A 188 -8.25 -1.67 -31.13
CA LEU A 188 -8.63 -0.55 -30.27
C LEU A 188 -9.16 -1.05 -28.92
N ALA A 189 -10.01 -2.07 -28.91
CA ALA A 189 -10.53 -2.66 -27.68
C ALA A 189 -9.44 -3.27 -26.80
N LEU A 190 -8.44 -3.94 -27.39
CA LEU A 190 -7.29 -4.46 -26.66
C LEU A 190 -6.48 -3.32 -26.02
N GLN A 191 -6.22 -2.24 -26.75
CA GLN A 191 -5.52 -1.08 -26.23
C GLN A 191 -6.27 -0.39 -25.08
N GLU A 192 -7.61 -0.34 -25.15
CA GLU A 192 -8.42 0.21 -24.07
C GLU A 192 -8.40 -0.65 -22.81
N ASN A 193 -8.48 -1.97 -22.97
CA ASN A 193 -8.37 -2.91 -21.86
C ASN A 193 -7.00 -2.81 -21.18
N GLU A 194 -5.91 -2.77 -21.94
CA GLU A 194 -4.56 -2.61 -21.41
C GLU A 194 -4.43 -1.29 -20.62
N LYS A 195 -4.95 -0.18 -21.17
CA LYS A 195 -4.94 1.11 -20.46
C LYS A 195 -5.78 1.06 -19.18
N ALA A 196 -6.96 0.45 -19.21
CA ALA A 196 -7.81 0.32 -18.04
C ALA A 196 -7.15 -0.53 -16.95
N GLU A 197 -6.42 -1.58 -17.35
CA GLU A 197 -5.64 -2.40 -16.44
C GLU A 197 -4.48 -1.62 -15.82
N GLN A 198 -3.71 -0.87 -16.60
CA GLN A 198 -2.64 0.00 -16.09
C GLN A 198 -3.17 1.03 -15.09
N GLN A 199 -4.32 1.66 -15.40
CA GLN A 199 -4.97 2.60 -14.49
C GLN A 199 -5.45 1.92 -13.20
N ARG A 200 -5.99 0.71 -13.30
CA ARG A 200 -6.40 -0.09 -12.15
C ARG A 200 -5.20 -0.41 -11.27
N VAL A 201 -4.08 -0.85 -11.85
CA VAL A 201 -2.84 -1.18 -11.10
C VAL A 201 -2.30 0.07 -10.40
N ALA A 202 -2.21 1.21 -11.10
CA ALA A 202 -1.76 2.46 -10.51
C ALA A 202 -2.66 2.91 -9.34
N TYR A 203 -3.98 2.77 -9.49
CA TYR A 203 -4.94 3.07 -8.43
C TYR A 203 -4.74 2.15 -7.22
N LEU A 204 -4.57 0.84 -7.42
CA LEU A 204 -4.31 -0.11 -6.33
C LEU A 204 -3.01 0.20 -5.58
N GLN A 205 -1.97 0.62 -6.30
CA GLN A 205 -0.70 1.03 -5.70
C GLN A 205 -0.87 2.28 -4.82
N GLU A 206 -1.59 3.29 -5.30
CA GLU A 206 -1.91 4.50 -4.52
C GLU A 206 -2.72 4.15 -3.26
N GLN A 207 -3.74 3.29 -3.40
CA GLN A 207 -4.54 2.83 -2.26
C GLN A 207 -3.71 2.01 -1.27
N GLY A 208 -2.77 1.20 -1.75
CA GLY A 208 -1.84 0.46 -0.89
C GLY A 208 -0.93 1.37 -0.09
N GLN A 209 -0.35 2.38 -0.73
CA GLN A 209 0.48 3.40 -0.05
C GLN A 209 -0.33 4.12 1.02
N ALA A 210 -1.54 4.59 0.69
CA ALA A 210 -2.43 5.25 1.65
C ALA A 210 -2.80 4.32 2.82
N LEU A 211 -3.02 3.03 2.56
CA LEU A 211 -3.34 2.05 3.60
C LEU A 211 -2.16 1.85 4.58
N VAL A 212 -0.92 1.81 4.09
CA VAL A 212 0.29 1.72 4.91
C VAL A 212 0.52 2.99 5.74
N GLU A 213 0.16 4.16 5.21
CA GLU A 213 0.17 5.39 5.99
C GLU A 213 -0.86 5.35 7.13
N TYR A 214 -2.04 4.78 6.90
CA TYR A 214 -3.07 4.63 7.93
C TYR A 214 -2.75 3.55 8.96
N ILE A 215 -2.17 2.43 8.53
CA ILE A 215 -1.90 1.25 9.36
C ILE A 215 -0.43 0.86 9.16
N PRO A 216 0.51 1.50 9.89
CA PRO A 216 1.94 1.26 9.70
C PRO A 216 2.38 -0.16 10.06
N ASP A 217 1.61 -0.88 10.88
CA ASP A 217 1.86 -2.29 11.22
C ASP A 217 1.73 -3.23 10.00
N LEU A 218 1.12 -2.78 8.90
CA LEU A 218 1.06 -3.55 7.65
C LEU A 218 2.40 -3.61 6.89
N LYS A 219 3.40 -2.80 7.28
CA LYS A 219 4.76 -2.87 6.71
C LYS A 219 5.47 -4.16 7.09
N ASP A 220 5.08 -4.77 8.20
CA ASP A 220 5.63 -6.03 8.69
C ASP A 220 4.79 -7.19 8.16
N ALA A 221 5.39 -8.09 7.38
CA ALA A 221 4.70 -9.17 6.71
C ALA A 221 3.96 -10.12 7.69
N GLU A 222 4.55 -10.40 8.86
CA GLU A 222 3.93 -11.30 9.84
C GLU A 222 2.70 -10.65 10.48
N LYS A 223 2.80 -9.35 10.80
CA LYS A 223 1.68 -8.59 11.34
C LYS A 223 0.61 -8.37 10.29
N ALA A 224 0.99 -8.06 9.05
CA ALA A 224 0.06 -7.84 7.95
C ALA A 224 -0.88 -9.03 7.76
N ASP A 225 -0.36 -10.25 7.75
CA ASP A 225 -1.20 -11.44 7.58
C ASP A 225 -2.12 -11.69 8.77
N SER A 226 -1.65 -11.41 10.00
CA SER A 226 -2.49 -11.51 11.19
C SER A 226 -3.62 -10.47 11.20
N ILE A 227 -3.33 -9.24 10.78
CA ILE A 227 -4.27 -8.13 10.70
C ILE A 227 -5.30 -8.40 9.61
N LYS A 228 -4.88 -8.84 8.41
CA LYS A 228 -5.79 -9.23 7.31
C LYS A 228 -6.79 -10.29 7.76
N LYS A 229 -6.32 -11.39 8.38
CA LYS A 229 -7.18 -12.46 8.89
C LYS A 229 -8.17 -11.94 9.93
N SER A 230 -7.71 -11.08 10.82
CA SER A 230 -8.55 -10.48 11.88
C SER A 230 -9.59 -9.51 11.32
N MET A 231 -9.25 -8.75 10.28
CA MET A 231 -10.17 -7.88 9.54
C MET A 231 -11.24 -8.71 8.83
N VAL A 232 -10.86 -9.80 8.16
CA VAL A 232 -11.81 -10.70 7.51
C VAL A 232 -12.78 -11.30 8.53
N GLN A 233 -12.26 -11.83 9.64
CA GLN A 233 -13.09 -12.38 10.72
C GLN A 233 -14.04 -11.33 11.31
N THR A 234 -13.56 -10.10 11.50
CA THR A 234 -14.39 -9.01 12.01
C THR A 234 -15.52 -8.69 11.05
N ALA A 235 -15.24 -8.56 9.75
CA ALA A 235 -16.26 -8.27 8.75
C ALA A 235 -17.29 -9.41 8.61
N VAL A 236 -16.87 -10.68 8.74
CA VAL A 236 -17.80 -11.83 8.80
C VAL A 236 -18.76 -11.72 10.00
N GLN A 237 -18.32 -11.21 11.15
CA GLN A 237 -19.22 -10.96 12.30
C GLN A 237 -20.31 -9.91 11.99
N TYR A 238 -20.06 -9.01 11.05
CA TYR A 238 -21.02 -8.00 10.58
C TYR A 238 -21.86 -8.46 9.37
N GLY A 239 -21.69 -9.70 8.92
CA GLY A 239 -22.48 -10.30 7.83
C GLY A 239 -21.90 -10.13 6.43
N PHE A 240 -20.65 -9.69 6.30
CA PHE A 240 -19.95 -9.68 5.01
C PHE A 240 -19.38 -11.07 4.69
N THR A 241 -19.28 -11.38 3.40
CA THR A 241 -18.56 -12.57 2.93
C THR A 241 -17.08 -12.26 2.73
N GLU A 242 -16.24 -13.30 2.71
CA GLU A 242 -14.81 -13.15 2.40
C GLU A 242 -14.58 -12.51 1.02
N SER A 243 -15.42 -12.85 0.04
CA SER A 243 -15.39 -12.24 -1.29
C SER A 243 -15.69 -10.75 -1.28
N ASP A 244 -16.62 -10.29 -0.42
CA ASP A 244 -16.97 -8.87 -0.33
C ASP A 244 -15.76 -8.07 0.15
N ILE A 245 -15.04 -8.60 1.14
CA ILE A 245 -13.88 -7.95 1.76
C ILE A 245 -12.70 -7.94 0.78
N ASN A 246 -12.45 -9.06 0.11
CA ASN A 246 -11.42 -9.17 -0.91
C ASN A 246 -11.70 -8.33 -2.17
N SER A 247 -12.93 -7.83 -2.35
CA SER A 247 -13.28 -6.90 -3.43
C SER A 247 -13.02 -5.42 -3.07
N ILE A 248 -12.74 -5.12 -1.79
CA ILE A 248 -12.52 -3.76 -1.32
C ILE A 248 -11.15 -3.27 -1.79
N GLN A 249 -11.17 -2.27 -2.67
CA GLN A 249 -9.98 -1.57 -3.19
C GLN A 249 -9.69 -0.25 -2.46
N ASP A 250 -10.67 0.30 -1.75
CA ASP A 250 -10.56 1.61 -1.11
C ASP A 250 -9.86 1.51 0.25
N ALA A 251 -8.73 2.21 0.39
CA ALA A 251 -7.95 2.27 1.62
C ALA A 251 -8.76 2.80 2.81
N ARG A 252 -9.74 3.68 2.57
CA ARG A 252 -10.59 4.27 3.62
C ARG A 252 -11.54 3.24 4.20
N ALA A 253 -12.07 2.36 3.36
CA ALA A 253 -12.95 1.27 3.79
C ALA A 253 -12.16 0.23 4.63
N LEU A 254 -10.94 -0.09 4.20
CA LEU A 254 -10.04 -0.97 4.94
C LEU A 254 -9.61 -0.36 6.28
N LYS A 255 -9.34 0.96 6.32
CA LYS A 255 -9.09 1.69 7.57
C LYS A 255 -10.28 1.59 8.53
N LEU A 256 -11.50 1.84 8.06
CA LEU A 256 -12.70 1.73 8.89
C LEU A 256 -12.85 0.32 9.45
N LEU A 257 -12.63 -0.70 8.63
CA LEU A 257 -12.70 -2.10 9.06
C LEU A 257 -11.65 -2.40 10.14
N HIS A 258 -10.43 -1.88 9.98
CA HIS A 258 -9.37 -1.99 10.98
C HIS A 258 -9.75 -1.28 12.30
N ASP A 259 -10.32 -0.08 12.24
CA ASP A 259 -10.76 0.65 13.44
C ASP A 259 -11.87 -0.11 14.18
N VAL A 260 -12.82 -0.72 13.45
CA VAL A 260 -13.87 -1.57 14.01
C VAL A 260 -13.27 -2.82 14.67
N MET A 261 -12.26 -3.44 14.04
CA MET A 261 -11.54 -4.58 14.59
C MET A 261 -10.88 -4.20 15.93
N LEU A 262 -10.13 -3.10 15.98
CA LEU A 262 -9.49 -2.60 17.20
C LEU A 262 -10.52 -2.27 18.30
N PHE A 263 -11.64 -1.66 17.92
CA PHE A 263 -12.72 -1.36 18.86
C PHE A 263 -13.32 -2.63 19.46
N ASN A 264 -13.58 -3.65 18.64
CA ASN A 264 -14.10 -4.94 19.11
C ASN A 264 -13.11 -5.66 20.03
N GLN A 265 -11.82 -5.59 19.71
CA GLN A 265 -10.76 -6.15 20.55
C GLN A 265 -10.69 -5.45 21.91
N ALA A 266 -10.73 -4.11 21.92
CA ALA A 266 -10.73 -3.31 23.15
C ALA A 266 -11.97 -3.58 24.02
N LYS A 267 -13.15 -3.72 23.41
CA LYS A 267 -14.39 -4.08 24.10
C LYS A 267 -14.30 -5.47 24.74
N SER A 268 -13.85 -6.46 23.98
CA SER A 268 -13.71 -7.84 24.46
C SER A 268 -12.66 -7.95 25.57
N ALA A 269 -11.55 -7.21 25.46
CA ALA A 269 -10.54 -7.13 26.50
C ALA A 269 -11.09 -6.52 27.80
N LYS A 270 -11.97 -5.51 27.69
CA LYS A 270 -12.62 -4.89 28.86
C LYS A 270 -13.58 -5.86 29.54
N ASP A 271 -14.42 -6.57 28.78
CA ASP A 271 -15.36 -7.55 29.34
C ASP A 271 -14.63 -8.75 29.98
N GLY A 272 -13.51 -9.19 29.41
CA GLY A 272 -12.66 -10.24 29.97
C GLY A 272 -11.91 -9.83 31.24
N ASN A 273 -11.56 -8.55 31.40
CA ASN A 273 -10.83 -8.05 32.57
C ASN A 273 -11.76 -7.78 33.77
N VAL A 274 -13.05 -7.53 33.52
CA VAL A 274 -14.07 -7.40 34.59
C VAL A 274 -14.28 -8.73 35.35
N GLN A 275 -14.04 -9.88 34.73
CA GLN A 275 -14.19 -11.19 35.36
C GLN A 275 -12.96 -11.66 36.16
N LYS A 276 -11.82 -10.94 36.08
CA LYS A 276 -10.56 -11.31 36.76
C LYS A 276 -10.11 -10.33 37.84
N SER A 277 -10.95 -9.37 38.26
CA SER A 277 -10.73 -8.71 39.55
C SER A 277 -11.16 -9.68 40.66
N ASN A 278 -10.26 -10.59 41.04
CA ASN A 278 -10.38 -11.33 42.29
C ASN A 278 -10.63 -10.28 43.38
N PRO A 279 -11.77 -10.32 44.12
CA PRO A 279 -12.05 -9.30 45.12
C PRO A 279 -10.87 -9.28 46.08
N ARG A 280 -10.14 -8.16 46.12
CA ARG A 280 -9.08 -7.98 47.10
C ARG A 280 -9.70 -8.28 48.46
N PRO A 281 -9.15 -9.19 49.28
CA PRO A 281 -9.72 -9.48 50.57
C PRO A 281 -9.74 -8.18 51.35
N PHE A 282 -10.93 -7.66 51.59
CA PHE A 282 -11.13 -6.49 52.42
C PHE A 282 -10.69 -6.88 53.83
N ILE A 283 -9.51 -6.42 54.25
CA ILE A 283 -9.07 -6.59 55.63
C ILE A 283 -9.97 -5.67 56.46
N GLN A 284 -11.05 -6.23 57.01
CA GLN A 284 -11.76 -5.62 58.13
C GLN A 284 -10.77 -5.54 59.30
N THR A 285 -10.08 -4.42 59.43
CA THR A 285 -9.32 -4.08 60.63
C THR A 285 -10.32 -3.86 61.76
N GLY A 286 -10.52 -4.89 62.60
CA GLY A 286 -11.25 -4.71 63.86
C GLY A 286 -12.23 -5.80 64.29
N ALA A 287 -12.18 -7.02 63.75
CA ALA A 287 -12.88 -8.12 64.40
C ALA A 287 -12.11 -8.54 65.67
N LYS A 288 -12.58 -8.09 66.85
CA LYS A 288 -12.11 -8.59 68.15
C LYS A 288 -12.16 -10.12 68.12
N GLN A 289 -10.99 -10.76 68.15
CA GLN A 289 -10.89 -12.21 68.26
C GLN A 289 -11.57 -12.62 69.57
N SER A 290 -12.72 -13.29 69.48
CA SER A 290 -13.36 -13.88 70.66
C SER A 290 -12.38 -14.91 71.26
N PRO A 291 -12.05 -14.83 72.56
CA PRO A 291 -11.11 -15.76 73.20
C PRO A 291 -11.54 -17.23 73.06
N SER A 292 -12.82 -17.49 72.83
CA SER A 292 -13.37 -18.81 72.55
C SER A 292 -12.87 -19.42 71.24
N ALA A 293 -12.63 -18.62 70.18
CA ALA A 293 -12.23 -19.15 68.87
C ALA A 293 -10.78 -19.71 68.87
N ASN A 294 -9.90 -19.16 69.70
CA ASN A 294 -8.53 -19.67 69.86
C ASN A 294 -8.50 -20.96 70.68
N GLN A 295 -9.36 -21.10 71.69
CA GLN A 295 -9.43 -22.31 72.52
C GLN A 295 -9.94 -23.51 71.71
N THR A 296 -10.95 -23.32 70.84
CA THR A 296 -11.45 -24.38 69.95
C THR A 296 -10.39 -24.85 68.96
N LYS A 297 -9.63 -23.92 68.36
CA LYS A 297 -8.54 -24.27 67.43
C LYS A 297 -7.38 -24.98 68.12
N GLN A 298 -7.09 -24.65 69.38
CA GLN A 298 -6.06 -25.34 70.15
C GLN A 298 -6.49 -26.75 70.54
N ARG A 299 -7.76 -26.94 70.95
CA ARG A 299 -8.34 -28.28 71.20
C ARG A 299 -8.33 -29.16 69.96
N GLU A 300 -8.67 -28.60 68.80
CA GLU A 300 -8.69 -29.34 67.54
C GLU A 300 -7.28 -29.77 67.10
N LYS A 301 -6.28 -28.89 67.27
CA LYS A 301 -4.88 -29.24 67.05
C LYS A 301 -4.36 -30.29 68.04
N ALA A 302 -4.70 -30.19 69.32
CA ALA A 302 -4.31 -31.19 70.31
C ALA A 302 -4.93 -32.57 70.02
N PHE A 303 -6.19 -32.60 69.57
CA PHE A 303 -6.85 -33.83 69.14
C PHE A 303 -6.18 -34.44 67.89
N GLN A 304 -5.83 -33.62 66.90
CA GLN A 304 -5.14 -34.08 65.69
C GLN A 304 -3.74 -34.61 66.02
N ASN A 305 -2.98 -33.92 66.88
CA ASN A 305 -1.67 -34.37 67.32
C ASN A 305 -1.76 -35.69 68.10
N MET A 306 -2.72 -35.83 69.02
CA MET A 306 -2.98 -37.10 69.72
C MET A 306 -3.29 -38.24 68.74
N LYS A 307 -4.13 -37.99 67.72
CA LYS A 307 -4.49 -39.00 66.72
C LYS A 307 -3.29 -39.40 65.84
N GLN A 308 -2.37 -38.48 65.59
CA GLN A 308 -1.20 -38.71 64.74
C GLN A 308 -0.02 -39.34 65.48
N SER A 309 0.30 -38.87 66.69
CA SER A 309 1.47 -39.32 67.44
C SER A 309 1.17 -40.43 68.43
N GLY A 310 -0.06 -40.49 68.98
CA GLY A 310 -0.46 -41.45 70.01
C GLY A 310 0.38 -41.44 71.29
N SER A 311 1.22 -40.41 71.48
CA SER A 311 2.17 -40.36 72.58
C SER A 311 1.45 -40.06 73.91
N VAL A 312 1.96 -40.61 75.02
CA VAL A 312 1.37 -40.40 76.36
C VAL A 312 1.33 -38.90 76.72
N GLU A 313 2.33 -38.15 76.27
CA GLU A 313 2.45 -36.70 76.46
C GLU A 313 1.39 -35.91 75.67
N ASP A 314 1.10 -36.30 74.42
CA ASP A 314 0.09 -35.63 73.59
C ASP A 314 -1.35 -35.97 74.03
N VAL A 315 -1.56 -37.20 74.52
CA VAL A 315 -2.82 -37.61 75.17
C VAL A 315 -3.06 -36.80 76.45
N ALA A 316 -2.04 -36.62 77.28
CA ALA A 316 -2.14 -35.83 78.51
C ALA A 316 -2.46 -34.35 78.21
N ARG A 317 -1.87 -33.77 77.16
CA ARG A 317 -2.17 -32.39 76.73
C ARG A 317 -3.60 -32.23 76.22
N TRP A 318 -4.13 -33.22 75.50
CA TRP A 318 -5.53 -33.19 75.06
C TRP A 318 -6.51 -33.27 76.24
N ILE A 319 -6.26 -34.16 77.21
CA ILE A 319 -7.08 -34.29 78.42
C ILE A 319 -7.02 -33.03 79.28
N ALA A 320 -5.82 -32.45 79.47
CA ALA A 320 -5.64 -31.22 80.26
C ALA A 320 -6.32 -30.00 79.64
N GLN A 321 -6.54 -30.01 78.32
CA GLN A 321 -7.35 -29.00 77.63
C GLN A 321 -8.85 -29.33 77.65
N GLY A 322 -9.27 -30.48 78.18
CA GLY A 322 -10.63 -31.05 78.17
C GLY A 322 -11.54 -30.64 79.34
N GLU A 323 -10.98 -30.21 80.47
CA GLU A 323 -11.71 -29.59 81.60
C GLU A 323 -11.98 -28.10 81.35
#